data_AF-A0A7S2C3Q9-F1
#
_entry.id   AF-A0A7S2C3Q9-F1
#
_cell.length_a   1.000
_cell.length_b   1.000
_cell.length_c   1.000
_cell.angle_alpha   90.00
_cell.angle_beta   90.00
_cell.angle_gamma   90.00
#
_symmetry.space_group_name_H-M   'P 1'
#
loop_
_entity.id
_entity.type
_entity.pdbx_description
1 polymer ?
#
loop_
_entity_poly.entity_id
_entity_poly.type
_entity_poly.pdbx_seq_one_letter_code
_entity_poly.pdbx_strand_id
1 'polypeptide(L)'
;SFLGKLRSDFLGIEWNAYGPGLNPSKADPGMPQNVREELLAVQFVASRWGSTPKGPQQMSIAMPRVQPNGERIVCQPLNPQTEGLIALSKRPEACQFVDQYRNKPPKWHEQKGAFVLNFNSRVTEASVKNFQLIDINDP
;
A
#
# COMPACT_ATOMS: atom_id res chain seq x y z
N SER A 1 5.82 -11.80 -21.19
CA SER A 1 6.64 -11.05 -20.22
C SER A 1 5.72 -10.23 -19.33
N PHE A 2 6.03 -10.03 -18.05
CA PHE A 2 5.24 -9.17 -17.13
C PHE A 2 6.12 -8.03 -16.62
N LEU A 3 5.53 -6.85 -16.38
CA LEU A 3 6.24 -5.69 -15.82
C LEU A 3 6.25 -5.70 -14.28
N GLY A 4 5.26 -6.33 -13.68
CA GLY A 4 5.17 -6.53 -12.24
C GLY A 4 4.15 -7.61 -11.89
N LYS A 5 4.09 -7.95 -10.61
CA LYS A 5 3.17 -8.95 -10.06
C LYS A 5 2.55 -8.45 -8.77
N LEU A 6 1.23 -8.36 -8.74
CA LEU A 6 0.47 -8.14 -7.52
C LEU A 6 0.10 -9.48 -6.90
N ARG A 7 0.32 -9.67 -5.59
CA ARG A 7 0.01 -10.91 -4.87
C ARG A 7 -0.65 -10.58 -3.54
N SER A 8 -1.77 -11.23 -3.26
CA SER A 8 -2.42 -11.18 -1.95
C SER A 8 -1.86 -12.22 -1.00
N ASP A 9 -2.10 -12.00 0.29
CA ASP A 9 -2.13 -13.06 1.28
C ASP A 9 -3.38 -13.96 1.11
N PHE A 10 -3.56 -14.91 2.03
CA PHE A 10 -4.69 -15.84 2.00
C PHE A 10 -6.03 -15.15 2.33
N LEU A 11 -6.02 -14.15 3.21
CA LEU A 11 -7.25 -13.46 3.63
C LEU A 11 -7.67 -12.35 2.66
N GLY A 12 -6.81 -11.97 1.71
CA GLY A 12 -7.07 -10.89 0.76
C GLY A 12 -7.03 -9.50 1.39
N ILE A 13 -6.42 -9.38 2.57
CA ILE A 13 -6.31 -8.11 3.30
C ILE A 13 -4.91 -7.51 3.20
N GLU A 14 -3.91 -8.28 2.79
CA GLU A 14 -2.57 -7.78 2.50
C GLU A 14 -2.22 -8.07 1.04
N TRP A 15 -1.63 -7.10 0.37
CA TRP A 15 -1.22 -7.21 -1.03
C TRP A 15 0.15 -6.59 -1.22
N ASN A 16 1.03 -7.29 -1.93
CA ASN A 16 2.34 -6.76 -2.32
C ASN A 16 2.47 -6.75 -3.84
N ALA A 17 2.90 -5.61 -4.38
CA ALA A 17 3.33 -5.49 -5.77
C ALA A 17 4.84 -5.73 -5.85
N TYR A 18 5.26 -6.59 -6.76
CA TYR A 18 6.65 -6.93 -6.99
C TYR A 18 7.08 -6.51 -8.39
N GLY A 19 8.33 -6.06 -8.50
CA GLY A 19 8.99 -5.88 -9.78
C GLY A 19 9.42 -7.21 -10.41
N PRO A 20 10.17 -7.15 -11.53
CA PRO A 20 10.90 -8.30 -12.08
C PRO A 20 11.90 -8.86 -11.05
N GLY A 21 12.27 -10.13 -11.21
CA GLY A 21 13.24 -10.80 -10.33
C GLY A 21 12.68 -12.05 -9.63
N LEU A 22 13.54 -12.70 -8.87
CA LEU A 22 13.24 -13.95 -8.17
C LEU A 22 12.57 -13.71 -6.82
N ASN A 23 11.72 -14.64 -6.40
CA ASN A 23 11.28 -14.69 -5.01
C ASN A 23 12.51 -14.94 -4.12
N PRO A 24 12.71 -14.20 -3.01
CA PRO A 24 13.85 -14.40 -2.12
C PRO A 24 14.06 -15.87 -1.70
N SER A 25 12.99 -16.63 -1.49
CA SER A 25 13.08 -18.06 -1.13
C SER A 25 13.60 -18.98 -2.25
N LYS A 26 13.72 -18.44 -3.47
CA LYS A 26 14.20 -19.15 -4.68
C LYS A 26 15.47 -18.51 -5.24
N ALA A 27 15.95 -17.43 -4.64
CA ALA A 27 17.14 -16.72 -5.10
C ALA A 27 18.37 -17.26 -4.38
N ASP A 28 19.52 -17.19 -5.05
CA ASP A 28 20.81 -17.43 -4.42
C ASP A 28 21.13 -16.24 -3.48
N PRO A 29 21.35 -16.46 -2.17
CA PRO A 29 21.76 -15.40 -1.25
C PRO A 29 23.06 -14.69 -1.66
N GLY A 30 23.93 -15.34 -2.44
CA GLY A 30 25.14 -14.75 -3.00
C GLY A 30 24.90 -13.80 -4.18
N MET A 31 23.66 -13.74 -4.70
CA MET A 31 23.26 -12.86 -5.80
C MET A 31 22.02 -12.03 -5.44
N PRO A 32 22.14 -11.13 -4.44
CA PRO A 32 21.00 -10.34 -3.95
C PRO A 32 20.34 -9.52 -5.07
N GLN A 33 21.11 -9.05 -6.05
CA GLN A 33 20.62 -8.27 -7.21
C GLN A 33 19.58 -9.00 -8.07
N ASN A 34 19.50 -10.33 -7.98
CA ASN A 34 18.51 -11.12 -8.74
C ASN A 34 17.15 -11.22 -8.03
N VAL A 35 17.08 -10.81 -6.76
CA VAL A 35 15.84 -10.79 -5.99
C VAL A 35 14.91 -9.72 -6.52
N ARG A 36 13.61 -10.00 -6.51
CA ARG A 36 12.60 -9.02 -6.93
C ARG A 36 12.50 -7.87 -5.94
N GLU A 37 12.23 -6.69 -6.47
CA GLU A 37 11.85 -5.54 -5.65
C GLU A 37 10.41 -5.66 -5.12
N GLU A 38 10.16 -5.07 -3.95
CA GLU A 38 8.82 -4.69 -3.50
C GLU A 38 8.54 -3.23 -3.90
N LEU A 39 7.49 -3.03 -4.69
CA LEU A 39 7.13 -1.72 -5.25
C LEU A 39 6.00 -1.03 -4.47
N LEU A 40 5.14 -1.83 -3.83
CA LEU A 40 3.98 -1.37 -3.09
C LEU A 40 3.55 -2.45 -2.12
N ALA A 41 3.12 -2.08 -0.93
CA ALA A 41 2.34 -2.91 -0.05
C ALA A 41 1.04 -2.20 0.33
N VAL A 42 -0.07 -2.93 0.31
CA VAL A 42 -1.40 -2.47 0.68
C VAL A 42 -1.91 -3.37 1.80
N GLN A 43 -2.43 -2.77 2.87
CA GLN A 43 -3.12 -3.49 3.94
C GLN A 43 -4.51 -2.90 4.15
N PHE A 44 -5.49 -3.77 4.29
CA PHE A 44 -6.85 -3.43 4.68
C PHE A 44 -7.05 -3.81 6.14
N VAL A 45 -7.64 -2.92 6.92
CA VAL A 45 -8.05 -3.24 8.29
C VAL A 45 -9.14 -4.30 8.23
N ALA A 46 -8.82 -5.50 8.73
CA ALA A 46 -9.78 -6.57 8.84
C ALA A 46 -10.97 -6.11 9.68
N SER A 47 -12.18 -6.30 9.16
CA SER A 47 -13.39 -6.06 9.93
C SER A 47 -13.38 -7.02 11.13
N ARG A 48 -13.52 -6.47 12.34
CA ARG A 48 -13.67 -7.31 13.54
C ARG A 48 -14.87 -8.23 13.33
N TRP A 49 -14.68 -9.53 13.56
CA TRP A 49 -15.72 -10.53 13.42
C TRP A 49 -17.03 -10.09 14.12
N GLY A 50 -18.16 -10.15 13.41
CA GLY A 50 -19.48 -9.74 13.92
C GLY A 50 -19.84 -8.27 13.72
N SER A 51 -18.96 -7.43 13.15
CA SER A 51 -19.29 -6.06 12.77
C SER A 51 -19.47 -5.97 11.25
N THR A 52 -20.68 -5.70 10.76
CA THR A 52 -20.86 -5.30 9.35
C THR A 52 -20.01 -4.04 9.12
N PRO A 53 -19.04 -4.02 8.20
CA PRO A 53 -18.25 -2.82 7.94
C PRO A 53 -19.17 -1.70 7.46
N LYS A 54 -19.43 -0.75 8.35
CA LYS A 54 -20.22 0.46 8.06
C LYS A 54 -19.31 1.48 7.38
N GLY A 55 -18.96 1.23 6.12
CA GLY A 55 -18.22 2.17 5.27
C GLY A 55 -17.00 1.58 4.55
N PRO A 56 -16.24 2.41 3.81
CA PRO A 56 -15.03 1.99 3.12
C PRO A 56 -14.02 1.38 4.09
N GLN A 57 -13.47 0.21 3.76
CA GLN A 57 -12.43 -0.42 4.57
C GLN A 57 -11.22 0.52 4.69
N GLN A 58 -10.70 0.70 5.91
CA GLN A 58 -9.49 1.48 6.13
C GLN A 58 -8.32 0.78 5.42
N MET A 59 -7.63 1.51 4.56
CA MET A 59 -6.54 1.06 3.72
C MET A 59 -5.28 1.83 4.12
N SER A 60 -4.22 1.11 4.43
CA SER A 60 -2.86 1.64 4.54
C SER A 60 -2.02 1.17 3.36
N ILE A 61 -1.10 2.03 2.95
CA ILE A 61 -0.19 1.77 1.84
C ILE A 61 1.21 2.12 2.29
N ALA A 62 2.17 1.26 1.97
CA ALA A 62 3.59 1.52 2.09
C ALA A 62 4.23 1.41 0.71
N MET A 63 5.06 2.39 0.36
CA MET A 63 5.87 2.37 -0.86
C MET A 63 7.30 2.81 -0.54
N PRO A 64 8.31 2.37 -1.32
CA PRO A 64 9.66 2.87 -1.14
C PRO A 64 9.69 4.39 -1.30
N ARG A 65 10.45 5.07 -0.44
CA ARG A 65 10.52 6.53 -0.44
C ARG A 65 11.03 7.06 -1.77
N VAL A 66 10.40 8.11 -2.28
CA VAL A 66 10.92 8.89 -3.43
C VAL A 66 11.84 10.00 -2.91
N GLN A 67 13.09 9.97 -3.35
CA GLN A 67 14.09 10.97 -2.99
C GLN A 67 13.85 12.30 -3.74
N PRO A 68 14.42 13.42 -3.27
CA PRO A 68 14.26 14.72 -3.95
C PRO A 68 14.72 14.77 -5.41
N ASN A 69 15.60 13.84 -5.81
CA ASN A 69 16.04 13.69 -7.21
C ASN A 69 14.99 12.99 -8.10
N GLY A 70 13.85 12.58 -7.54
CA GLY A 70 12.78 11.86 -8.23
C GLY A 70 12.94 10.35 -8.27
N GLU A 71 14.02 9.79 -7.71
CA GLU A 71 14.27 8.35 -7.71
C GLU A 71 13.75 7.69 -6.43
N ARG A 72 13.06 6.56 -6.57
CA ARG A 72 12.69 5.74 -5.41
C ARG A 72 13.92 5.06 -4.81
N ILE A 73 13.92 4.88 -3.50
CA ILE A 73 14.82 3.94 -2.82
C ILE A 73 14.45 2.52 -3.24
N VAL A 74 15.44 1.71 -3.59
CA VAL A 74 15.22 0.31 -3.97
C VAL A 74 14.92 -0.52 -2.73
N CYS A 75 13.77 -1.20 -2.70
CA CYS A 75 13.42 -2.17 -1.65
C CYS A 75 13.48 -3.58 -2.23
N GLN A 76 14.56 -4.30 -1.93
CA GLN A 76 14.84 -5.63 -2.49
C GLN A 76 15.17 -6.61 -1.35
N PRO A 77 14.14 -7.05 -0.60
CA PRO A 77 14.35 -7.75 0.67
C PRO A 77 14.81 -9.20 0.46
N LEU A 78 15.89 -9.60 1.12
CA LEU A 78 16.27 -11.02 1.23
C LEU A 78 15.37 -11.74 2.24
N ASN A 79 14.98 -11.01 3.29
CA ASN A 79 14.03 -11.46 4.29
C ASN A 79 12.83 -10.49 4.35
N PRO A 80 11.75 -10.73 3.56
CA PRO A 80 10.58 -9.85 3.53
C PRO A 80 9.91 -9.61 4.89
N GLN A 81 10.02 -10.54 5.82
CA GLN A 81 9.44 -10.41 7.16
C GLN A 81 10.13 -9.32 8.00
N THR A 82 11.40 -9.01 7.70
CA THR A 82 12.18 -7.99 8.41
C THR A 82 12.57 -6.80 7.54
N GLU A 83 12.61 -6.96 6.23
CA GLU A 83 13.14 -5.96 5.28
C GLU A 83 12.09 -5.51 4.25
N GLY A 84 10.95 -6.18 4.17
CA GLY A 84 9.88 -5.85 3.23
C GLY A 84 9.11 -4.60 3.64
N LEU A 85 8.33 -4.03 2.72
CA LEU A 85 7.64 -2.75 2.92
C LEU A 85 6.68 -2.77 4.12
N ILE A 86 5.99 -3.88 4.35
CA ILE A 86 5.09 -4.05 5.51
C ILE A 86 5.87 -4.10 6.84
N ALA A 87 7.06 -4.71 6.83
CA ALA A 87 7.90 -4.78 8.03
C ALA A 87 8.51 -3.41 8.36
N LEU A 88 8.98 -2.71 7.32
CA LEU A 88 9.54 -1.37 7.42
C LEU A 88 8.49 -0.33 7.84
N SER A 89 7.26 -0.39 7.32
CA SER A 89 6.22 0.59 7.68
C SER A 89 5.83 0.57 9.16
N LYS A 90 6.01 -0.58 9.83
CA LYS A 90 5.74 -0.76 11.26
C LYS A 90 6.87 -0.23 12.16
N ARG A 91 8.00 0.17 11.59
CA ARG A 91 9.21 0.62 12.29
C ARG A 91 9.37 2.14 12.17
N PRO A 92 9.21 2.91 13.26
CA PRO A 92 9.36 4.37 13.23
C PRO A 92 10.70 4.83 12.65
N GLU A 93 11.79 4.11 12.94
CA GLU A 93 13.14 4.40 12.46
C GLU A 93 13.34 4.15 10.96
N ALA A 94 12.47 3.34 10.34
CA ALA A 94 12.51 3.06 8.91
C ALA A 94 11.72 4.09 8.07
N CYS A 95 11.20 5.15 8.70
CA CYS A 95 10.50 6.21 8.00
C CYS A 95 11.35 6.85 6.91
N GLN A 96 12.69 6.79 6.98
CA GLN A 96 13.59 7.29 5.94
C GLN A 96 13.58 6.46 4.64
N PHE A 97 13.03 5.25 4.66
CA PHE A 97 13.03 4.31 3.52
C PHE A 97 11.65 4.12 2.89
N VAL A 98 10.59 4.47 3.61
CA VAL A 98 9.21 4.15 3.22
C VAL A 98 8.32 5.37 3.40
N ASP A 99 7.57 5.69 2.35
CA ASP A 99 6.46 6.63 2.43
C ASP A 99 5.16 5.87 2.69
N GLN A 100 4.34 6.42 3.59
CA GLN A 100 3.13 5.77 4.07
C GLN A 100 1.91 6.62 3.78
N TYR A 101 0.87 5.97 3.25
CA TYR A 101 -0.37 6.62 2.88
C TYR A 101 -1.56 5.87 3.48
N ARG A 102 -2.69 6.57 3.58
CA ARG A 102 -3.98 5.98 3.93
C ARG A 102 -5.09 6.52 3.05
N ASN A 103 -6.19 5.80 2.97
CA ASN A 103 -7.38 6.35 2.31
C ASN A 103 -7.92 7.55 3.12
N LYS A 104 -8.20 8.65 2.42
CA LYS A 104 -8.80 9.85 2.98
C LYS A 104 -10.19 9.55 3.53
N PRO A 105 -10.49 9.89 4.80
CA PRO A 105 -11.84 9.75 5.33
C PRO A 105 -12.84 10.62 4.55
N PRO A 106 -13.99 10.10 4.14
CA PRO A 106 -15.00 10.90 3.46
C PRO A 106 -15.62 11.92 4.44
N LYS A 107 -16.13 13.03 3.90
CA LYS A 107 -16.81 14.07 4.68
C LYS A 107 -18.31 13.98 4.48
N TRP A 108 -19.08 14.26 5.52
CA TRP A 108 -20.53 14.36 5.42
C TRP A 108 -20.91 15.54 4.51
N HIS A 109 -21.83 15.31 3.58
CA HIS A 109 -22.36 16.32 2.68
C HIS A 109 -23.87 16.44 2.87
N GLU A 110 -24.31 17.49 3.57
CA GLU A 110 -25.70 17.66 4.02
C GLU A 110 -26.72 17.56 2.88
N GLN A 111 -26.51 18.27 1.78
CA GLN A 111 -27.44 18.29 0.64
C GLN A 111 -27.60 16.91 -0.04
N LYS A 112 -26.60 16.03 0.10
CA LYS A 112 -26.62 14.68 -0.48
C LYS A 112 -27.01 13.62 0.55
N GLY A 113 -27.04 13.96 1.83
CA GLY A 113 -27.27 13.02 2.93
C GLY A 113 -26.27 11.85 2.96
N ALA A 114 -25.02 12.07 2.53
CA ALA A 114 -24.05 10.99 2.36
C ALA A 114 -22.61 11.43 2.68
N PHE A 115 -21.77 10.45 2.99
CA PHE A 115 -20.32 10.62 3.09
C PHE A 115 -19.69 10.61 1.69
N VAL A 116 -18.99 11.70 1.33
CA VAL A 116 -18.41 11.89 -0.01
C VAL A 116 -16.95 12.35 0.07
N LEU A 117 -16.22 12.07 -1.01
CA LEU A 117 -14.91 12.67 -1.30
C LEU A 117 -15.05 13.60 -2.51
N ASN A 118 -14.33 14.71 -2.51
CA ASN A 118 -14.30 15.61 -3.67
C ASN A 118 -13.24 15.12 -4.67
N PHE A 119 -13.69 14.61 -5.81
CA PHE A 119 -12.83 14.15 -6.90
C PHE A 119 -12.64 15.19 -8.03
N ASN A 120 -13.13 16.43 -7.85
CA ASN A 120 -13.10 17.49 -8.88
C ASN A 120 -13.62 16.99 -10.23
N SER A 121 -14.81 16.37 -10.20
CA SER A 121 -15.49 15.79 -11.38
C SER A 121 -14.79 14.61 -12.08
N ARG A 122 -13.67 14.08 -11.54
CA ARG A 122 -13.01 12.87 -12.08
C ARG A 122 -13.75 11.56 -11.79
N VAL A 123 -14.76 11.61 -10.92
CA VAL A 123 -15.59 10.46 -10.53
C VAL A 123 -17.05 10.90 -10.59
N THR A 124 -17.85 10.18 -11.37
CA THR A 124 -19.28 10.45 -11.57
C THR A 124 -20.17 9.40 -10.92
N GLU A 125 -19.69 8.16 -10.82
CA GLU A 125 -20.45 7.02 -10.29
C GLU A 125 -19.99 6.65 -8.87
N ALA A 126 -20.95 6.35 -7.99
CA ALA A 126 -20.67 5.94 -6.62
C ALA A 126 -20.09 4.51 -6.59
N SER A 127 -18.98 4.32 -5.88
CA SER A 127 -18.33 3.02 -5.72
C SER A 127 -17.48 2.96 -4.45
N VAL A 128 -17.36 1.79 -3.84
CA VAL A 128 -16.37 1.52 -2.78
C VAL A 128 -14.92 1.61 -3.29
N LYS A 129 -14.74 1.63 -4.62
CA LYS A 129 -13.45 1.83 -5.29
C LYS A 129 -13.05 3.31 -5.36
N ASN A 130 -13.92 4.23 -4.94
CA ASN A 130 -13.66 5.65 -4.95
C ASN A 130 -12.93 6.05 -3.66
N PHE A 131 -11.60 6.08 -3.71
CA PHE A 131 -10.78 6.55 -2.61
C PHE A 131 -9.74 7.57 -3.09
N GLN A 132 -9.28 8.39 -2.16
CA GLN A 132 -8.11 9.24 -2.32
C GLN A 132 -7.07 8.79 -1.31
N LEU A 133 -5.79 8.82 -1.68
CA LEU A 133 -4.71 8.55 -0.74
C LEU A 133 -4.16 9.87 -0.24
N ILE A 134 -3.86 9.92 1.06
CA ILE A 134 -3.22 11.04 1.74
C ILE A 134 -2.01 10.51 2.49
N ASP A 135 -0.96 11.33 2.60
CA ASP A 135 0.20 11.00 3.43
C ASP A 135 -0.26 10.90 4.89
N ILE A 136 0.33 9.99 5.67
CA ILE A 136 0.00 9.87 7.09
C ILE A 136 0.54 11.04 7.92
N ASN A 137 1.60 11.70 7.44
CA ASN A 137 2.27 12.83 8.08
C ASN A 137 1.77 14.19 7.55
N ASP A 138 1.12 14.22 6.39
CA ASP A 138 0.50 15.41 5.78
C ASP A 138 -0.93 15.09 5.26
N PRO A 139 -1.94 15.05 6.16
CA PRO A 139 -3.28 14.51 5.88
C PRO A 139 -4.27 15.43 5.13
#